data_AF-A0A3M8C4Z6-F1
#
_entry.id   AF-A0A3M8C4Z6-F1
#
_cell.length_a   1.000
_cell.length_b   1.000
_cell.length_c   1.000
_cell.angle_alpha   90.00
_cell.angle_beta   90.00
_cell.angle_gamma   90.00
#
_symmetry.space_group_name_H-M   'P 1'
#
loop_
_entity.id
_entity.type
_entity.pdbx_description
1 polymer ?
#
loop_
_entity_poly.entity_id
_entity_poly.type
_entity_poly.pdbx_seq_one_letter_code
_entity_poly.pdbx_strand_id
1 'polypeptide(L)'
;MDVDVLIKEVHAYRELLQNIEKEKPKVSEIGSIEDDLLADYHHVLTPKDIQNILGIGRRQTYELMNSGELPVVRVGRLMRISKSTFIHWLKGQK
;
A
#
# COMPACT_ATOMS: atom_id res chain seq x y z
N MET A 1 -36.29 -12.37 -34.21
CA MET A 1 -36.13 -11.97 -32.80
C MET A 1 -36.77 -10.60 -32.69
N ASP A 2 -37.75 -10.44 -31.80
CA ASP A 2 -38.54 -9.23 -31.70
C ASP A 2 -37.68 -8.07 -31.18
N VAL A 3 -37.75 -6.92 -31.84
CA VAL A 3 -36.98 -5.72 -31.48
C VAL A 3 -37.38 -5.25 -30.08
N ASP A 4 -38.65 -5.43 -29.69
CA ASP A 4 -39.15 -5.06 -28.37
C ASP A 4 -38.53 -5.91 -27.25
N VAL A 5 -38.19 -7.17 -27.55
CA VAL A 5 -37.52 -8.07 -26.60
C VAL A 5 -36.06 -7.63 -26.41
N LEU A 6 -35.37 -7.28 -27.49
CA LEU A 6 -33.98 -6.81 -27.42
C LEU A 6 -33.86 -5.47 -26.69
N ILE A 7 -34.82 -4.56 -26.87
CA ILE A 7 -34.86 -3.28 -26.15
C ILE A 7 -35.05 -3.50 -24.65
N LYS A 8 -35.94 -4.43 -24.25
CA LYS A 8 -36.14 -4.78 -22.84
C LYS A 8 -34.89 -5.40 -22.22
N GLU A 9 -34.20 -6.27 -22.95
CA GLU A 9 -32.97 -6.91 -22.49
C GLU A 9 -31.82 -5.91 -22.33
N VAL A 10 -31.65 -5.00 -23.29
CA VAL A 10 -30.67 -3.90 -23.20
C VAL A 10 -30.99 -2.96 -22.04
N HIS A 11 -32.26 -2.67 -21.78
CA HIS A 11 -32.67 -1.84 -20.64
C HIS A 11 -32.39 -2.53 -19.32
N ALA A 12 -32.73 -3.82 -19.19
CA ALA A 12 -32.41 -4.63 -18.02
C ALA A 12 -30.89 -4.69 -17.78
N TYR A 13 -30.09 -4.87 -18.84
CA TYR A 13 -28.63 -4.89 -18.74
C TYR A 13 -28.07 -3.52 -18.31
N ARG A 14 -28.62 -2.42 -18.83
CA ARG A 14 -28.24 -1.06 -18.41
C ARG A 14 -28.59 -0.80 -16.94
N GLU A 15 -29.73 -1.30 -16.47
CA GLU A 15 -30.17 -1.16 -15.09
C GLU A 15 -29.29 -2.02 -14.15
N LEU A 16 -28.92 -3.22 -14.57
CA LEU A 16 -27.94 -4.05 -13.87
C LEU A 16 -26.56 -3.39 -13.80
N LEU A 17 -26.08 -2.80 -14.90
CA LEU A 17 -24.83 -2.05 -14.90
C LEU A 17 -24.89 -0.85 -13.94
N GLN A 18 -26.00 -0.12 -13.90
CA GLN A 18 -26.19 0.99 -12.97
C GLN A 18 -26.23 0.53 -11.51
N ASN A 19 -26.79 -0.64 -11.22
CA ASN A 19 -26.74 -1.23 -9.88
C ASN A 19 -25.32 -1.71 -9.54
N ILE A 20 -24.59 -2.31 -10.47
CA ILE A 20 -23.16 -2.65 -10.29
C ILE A 20 -22.31 -1.39 -10.09
N GLU A 21 -22.64 -0.25 -10.71
CA GLU A 21 -21.95 1.02 -10.48
C GLU A 21 -22.35 1.71 -9.17
N LYS A 22 -23.57 1.49 -8.67
CA LYS A 22 -23.99 1.94 -7.34
C LYS A 22 -23.45 1.03 -6.23
N GLU A 23 -23.26 -0.25 -6.53
CA GLU A 23 -22.55 -1.25 -5.71
C GLU A 23 -21.06 -1.32 -6.03
N LYS A 24 -20.52 -0.44 -6.90
CA LYS A 24 -19.08 -0.20 -6.90
C LYS A 24 -18.82 0.28 -5.49
N PRO A 25 -18.12 -0.50 -4.64
CA PRO A 25 -17.56 0.09 -3.45
C PRO A 25 -16.81 1.31 -3.97
N LYS A 26 -17.05 2.44 -3.32
CA LYS A 26 -16.24 3.64 -3.44
C LYS A 26 -14.83 3.14 -3.73
N VAL A 27 -14.22 3.57 -4.84
CA VAL A 27 -12.86 3.16 -5.30
C VAL A 27 -11.79 3.75 -4.34
N SER A 28 -12.11 3.69 -3.06
CA SER A 28 -11.50 4.13 -1.81
C SER A 28 -11.69 3.08 -0.69
N GLU A 29 -12.18 1.87 -0.96
CA GLU A 29 -12.14 0.70 -0.05
C GLU A 29 -10.97 -0.23 -0.39
N ILE A 30 -9.78 0.36 -0.53
CA ILE A 30 -8.52 -0.36 -0.38
C ILE A 30 -8.30 -0.47 1.13
N GLY A 31 -8.72 -1.56 1.80
CA GLY A 31 -8.38 -1.73 3.24
C GLY A 31 -9.31 -2.57 4.13
N SER A 32 -9.72 -3.78 3.75
CA SER A 32 -10.40 -4.69 4.71
C SER A 32 -9.94 -6.14 4.67
N ILE A 33 -9.12 -6.53 3.70
CA ILE A 33 -8.47 -7.85 3.66
C ILE A 33 -7.07 -7.78 4.34
N GLU A 34 -6.47 -6.59 4.41
CA GLU A 34 -5.17 -6.35 5.07
C GLU A 34 -5.26 -6.37 6.61
N ASP A 35 -6.43 -6.05 7.17
CA ASP A 35 -6.65 -5.81 8.60
C ASP A 35 -6.82 -7.09 9.43
N ASP A 36 -7.32 -8.18 8.83
CA ASP A 36 -7.63 -9.42 9.56
C ASP A 36 -6.37 -10.29 9.79
N LEU A 37 -5.26 -9.92 9.16
CA LEU A 37 -4.03 -10.70 9.03
C LEU A 37 -2.81 -9.80 9.29
N LEU A 38 -2.71 -9.18 10.46
CA LEU A 38 -1.43 -8.74 11.04
C LEU A 38 -0.44 -9.92 11.28
N ALA A 39 -0.62 -11.06 10.61
CA ALA A 39 -0.51 -12.35 11.25
C ALA A 39 0.93 -12.80 11.52
N ASP A 40 1.92 -12.23 10.85
CA ASP A 40 3.34 -12.39 11.17
C ASP A 40 4.10 -11.11 10.77
N TYR A 41 4.12 -10.12 11.65
CA TYR A 41 4.82 -8.84 11.50
C TYR A 41 6.25 -8.96 10.93
N HIS A 42 6.55 -8.20 9.86
CA HIS A 42 7.71 -7.28 9.77
C HIS A 42 7.54 -6.33 8.56
N HIS A 43 6.51 -5.49 8.53
CA HIS A 43 6.36 -4.50 7.44
C HIS A 43 7.25 -3.26 7.64
N VAL A 44 7.95 -3.21 8.78
CA VAL A 44 8.84 -2.13 9.17
C VAL A 44 10.26 -2.64 9.38
N LEU A 45 11.23 -1.86 8.93
CA LEU A 45 12.66 -2.09 9.10
C LEU A 45 13.16 -1.38 10.35
N THR A 46 14.04 -2.05 11.07
CA THR A 46 14.83 -1.49 12.17
C THR A 46 16.17 -0.97 11.64
N PRO A 47 16.92 -0.17 12.43
CA PRO A 47 18.29 0.21 12.06
C PRO A 47 19.18 -1.01 11.80
N LYS A 48 19.00 -2.10 12.54
CA LYS A 48 19.77 -3.34 12.34
C LYS A 48 19.46 -3.98 10.99
N ASP A 49 18.21 -3.95 10.56
CA ASP A 49 17.81 -4.45 9.24
C ASP A 49 18.45 -3.61 8.14
N ILE A 50 18.45 -2.27 8.26
CA ILE A 50 19.12 -1.38 7.30
C ILE A 50 20.63 -1.62 7.25
N GLN A 51 21.27 -1.77 8.41
CA GLN A 51 22.68 -2.15 8.48
C GLN A 51 22.96 -3.44 7.71
N ASN A 52 22.14 -4.48 7.90
CA ASN A 52 22.32 -5.76 7.22
C ASN A 52 22.03 -5.66 5.71
N ILE A 53 20.99 -4.92 5.31
CA ILE A 53 20.59 -4.78 3.90
C ILE A 53 21.61 -3.96 3.11
N LEU A 54 22.11 -2.85 3.67
CA LEU A 54 23.06 -1.96 3.00
C LEU A 54 24.53 -2.36 3.23
N GLY A 55 24.81 -3.26 4.18
CA GLY A 55 26.17 -3.67 4.53
C GLY A 55 27.00 -2.57 5.22
N ILE A 56 26.35 -1.58 5.84
CA ILE A 56 27.02 -0.42 6.43
C ILE A 56 27.18 -0.52 7.96
N GLY A 57 28.19 0.16 8.50
CA GLY A 57 28.42 0.21 9.94
C GLY A 57 27.31 0.97 10.69
N ARG A 58 27.15 0.67 11.99
CA ARG A 58 26.08 1.23 12.84
C ARG A 58 26.05 2.77 12.77
N ARG A 59 27.21 3.42 12.83
CA ARG A 59 27.32 4.87 12.74
C ARG A 59 26.72 5.41 11.44
N GLN A 60 27.11 4.84 10.30
CA GLN A 60 26.62 5.24 8.98
C GLN A 60 25.11 5.02 8.86
N THR A 61 24.58 3.93 9.43
CA THR A 61 23.13 3.70 9.47
C THR A 61 22.39 4.82 10.19
N TYR A 62 22.86 5.23 11.38
CA TYR A 62 22.20 6.31 12.12
C TYR A 62 22.39 7.66 11.44
N GLU A 63 23.54 7.93 10.83
CA GLU A 63 23.76 9.14 10.02
C GLU A 63 22.76 9.20 8.85
N LEU A 64 22.61 8.11 8.09
CA LEU A 64 21.64 8.01 6.99
C LEU A 64 20.20 8.15 7.47
N MET A 65 19.82 7.46 8.55
CA MET A 65 18.46 7.54 9.09
C MET A 65 18.15 8.91 9.73
N ASN A 66 19.16 9.70 10.07
CA ASN A 66 19.00 11.06 10.60
C ASN A 66 19.22 12.14 9.54
N SER A 67 19.63 11.80 8.32
CA SER A 67 19.88 12.78 7.24
C SER A 67 18.61 13.48 6.75
N GLY A 68 17.44 12.89 7.00
CA GLY A 68 16.16 13.36 6.48
C GLY A 68 15.86 12.88 5.05
N GLU A 69 16.76 12.12 4.42
CA GLU A 69 16.54 11.54 3.09
C GLU A 69 15.63 10.30 3.14
N LEU A 70 15.63 9.60 4.27
CA LEU A 70 14.76 8.46 4.51
C LEU A 70 13.50 8.89 5.29
N PRO A 71 12.32 8.39 4.91
CA PRO A 71 11.08 8.62 5.64
C PRO A 71 11.04 7.75 6.90
N VAL A 72 11.78 8.19 7.91
CA VAL A 72 11.90 7.51 9.20
C VAL A 72 10.79 7.93 10.15
N VAL A 73 10.07 6.95 10.67
CA VAL A 73 9.12 7.13 11.78
C VAL A 73 9.85 6.91 13.10
N ARG A 74 9.77 7.89 14.00
CA ARG A 74 10.32 7.80 15.36
C ARG A 74 9.21 7.52 16.36
N VAL A 75 9.36 6.45 17.12
CA VAL A 75 8.49 6.07 18.24
C VAL A 75 9.34 6.06 19.50
N GLY A 76 9.39 7.20 20.20
CA GLY A 76 10.31 7.42 21.30
C GLY A 76 11.77 7.34 20.85
N ARG A 77 12.52 6.38 21.40
CA ARG A 77 13.93 6.10 21.02
C ARG A 77 14.05 5.14 19.82
N LEU A 78 12.95 4.54 19.39
CA LEU A 78 12.95 3.57 18.31
C LEU A 78 12.79 4.30 16.98
N MET A 79 13.62 3.92 16.01
CA MET A 79 13.50 4.35 14.62
C MET A 79 12.98 3.20 13.79
N ARG A 80 12.00 3.46 12.93
CA ARG A 80 11.36 2.48 12.05
C ARG A 80 11.15 3.08 10.68
N ILE A 81 11.26 2.27 9.63
CA ILE A 81 10.97 2.68 8.26
C ILE A 81 10.07 1.62 7.63
N SER A 82 9.02 2.02 6.92
CA SER A 82 8.22 1.07 6.15
C SER A 82 9.08 0.43 5.06
N LYS A 83 8.99 -0.90 4.90
CA LYS A 83 9.69 -1.63 3.83
C LYS A 83 9.37 -1.05 2.44
N SER A 84 8.10 -0.73 2.18
CA SER A 84 7.68 -0.17 0.89
C SER A 84 8.39 1.13 0.57
N THR A 85 8.45 2.03 1.56
CA THR A 85 9.07 3.34 1.37
C THR A 85 10.60 3.24 1.27
N PHE A 86 11.22 2.33 2.02
CA PHE A 86 12.65 2.04 1.86
C PHE A 86 12.99 1.53 0.46
N ILE A 87 12.15 0.65 -0.11
CA ILE A 87 12.34 0.14 -1.48
C ILE A 87 12.18 1.27 -2.51
N HIS A 88 11.19 2.15 -2.35
CA HIS A 88 11.03 3.32 -3.22
C HIS A 88 12.26 4.23 -3.19
N TRP A 89 12.77 4.53 -2.00
CA TRP A 89 14.00 5.29 -1.83
C TRP A 89 15.20 4.61 -2.51
N LEU A 90 15.36 3.29 -2.35
CA LEU A 90 16.47 2.53 -2.97
C LEU A 90 16.41 2.56 -4.51
N LYS A 91 15.20 2.62 -5.08
CA LYS A 91 14.97 2.76 -6.53
C LYS A 91 15.16 4.20 -7.04
N GLY A 92 15.40 5.17 -6.15
CA GLY A 92 15.47 6.59 -6.50
C GLY A 92 14.12 7.19 -6.91
N GLN A 93 13.01 6.53 -6.57
CA GLN A 93 11.65 6.97 -6.88
C GLN A 93 11.15 7.79 -5.69
N LYS A 94 11.00 9.11 -5.88
CA LYS A 94 10.45 10.06 -4.88
C LYS A 94 8.94 10.17 -5.00
#